data_AF-A0A1E1W6X0-F1
#
_entry.id   AF-A0A1E1W6X0-F1
#
_cell.length_a   1.000
_cell.length_b   1.000
_cell.length_c   1.000
_cell.angle_alpha   90.00
_cell.angle_beta   90.00
_cell.angle_gamma   90.00
#
_symmetry.space_group_name_H-M   'P 1'
#
loop_
_entity.id
_entity.type
_entity.pdbx_description
1 polymer ?
#
loop_
_entity_poly.entity_id
_entity_poly.type
_entity_poly.pdbx_seq_one_letter_code
_entity_poly.pdbx_strand_id
1 'polypeptide(L)'
;LGYVLEDDVKPLSESERALIDLLIDRGSQTAGSLDYNDVKTLYRRGLVYLDVPITAADRVSVPPLKGFVMNRIAGDYFETLLYKVFVSIDEHTTVAELATVLQVECELVKQA
;
A
#
# COMPACT_ATOMS: atom_id res chain seq x y z
N LEU A 1 -4.80 13.46 -4.47
CA LEU A 1 -5.88 14.33 -3.95
C LEU A 1 -7.19 13.56 -3.98
N GLY A 2 -8.05 13.76 -3.00
CA GLY A 2 -9.44 13.29 -3.04
C GLY A 2 -10.28 14.08 -4.03
N TYR A 3 -11.56 13.73 -4.14
CA TYR A 3 -12.53 14.57 -4.85
C TYR A 3 -12.92 15.73 -3.93
N VAL A 4 -12.25 16.87 -4.08
CA VAL A 4 -12.46 18.07 -3.23
C VAL A 4 -13.49 18.99 -3.88
N LEU A 5 -14.63 19.23 -3.22
CA LEU A 5 -15.62 20.20 -3.65
C LEU A 5 -15.42 21.54 -2.90
N GLU A 6 -15.95 22.64 -3.45
CA GLU A 6 -15.88 23.96 -2.79
C GLU A 6 -16.49 23.93 -1.37
N ASP A 7 -17.54 23.14 -1.16
CA ASP A 7 -18.19 23.01 0.14
C ASP A 7 -17.29 22.32 1.19
N ASP A 8 -16.35 21.49 0.76
CA ASP A 8 -15.38 20.82 1.64
C ASP A 8 -14.25 21.77 2.08
N VAL A 9 -13.97 22.80 1.28
CA VAL A 9 -12.89 23.77 1.52
C VAL A 9 -13.32 24.90 2.47
N LYS A 10 -14.61 25.27 2.43
CA LYS A 10 -15.20 26.31 3.30
C LYS A 10 -14.89 26.11 4.80
N PRO A 11 -15.04 24.91 5.39
CA PRO A 11 -14.76 24.68 6.80
C PRO A 11 -13.29 24.39 7.15
N LEU A 12 -12.35 24.56 6.21
CA LEU A 12 -10.91 24.35 6.46
C LEU A 12 -10.24 25.58 7.08
N SER A 13 -9.22 25.35 7.89
CA SER A 13 -8.30 26.39 8.39
C SER A 13 -7.44 26.95 7.24
N GLU A 14 -6.77 28.09 7.47
CA GLU A 14 -5.82 28.64 6.49
C GLU A 14 -4.65 27.68 6.22
N SER A 15 -4.18 26.95 7.24
CA SER A 15 -3.10 25.97 7.10
C SER A 15 -3.51 24.77 6.25
N GLU A 16 -4.71 24.23 6.48
CA GLU A 16 -5.28 23.13 5.70
C GLU A 16 -5.50 23.52 4.23
N ARG A 17 -6.00 24.73 3.98
CA ARG A 17 -6.18 25.27 2.62
C ARG A 17 -4.84 25.42 1.91
N ALA A 18 -3.85 26.00 2.59
CA ALA A 18 -2.50 26.14 2.03
C ALA A 18 -1.86 24.78 1.68
N LEU A 19 -2.14 23.74 2.48
CA LEU A 19 -1.70 22.38 2.19
C LEU A 19 -2.41 21.80 0.96
N ILE A 20 -3.72 22.00 0.81
CA ILE A 20 -4.44 21.60 -0.41
C ILE A 20 -3.91 22.36 -1.64
N ASP A 21 -3.71 23.67 -1.54
CA ASP A 21 -3.16 24.49 -2.62
C ASP A 21 -1.76 23.99 -3.01
N LEU A 22 -0.91 23.67 -2.02
CA LEU A 22 0.41 23.08 -2.24
C LEU A 22 0.31 21.75 -3.02
N LEU A 23 -0.66 20.90 -2.69
CA LEU A 23 -0.87 19.61 -3.38
C LEU A 23 -1.39 19.80 -4.81
N ILE A 24 -2.19 20.85 -5.07
CA ILE A 24 -2.66 21.20 -6.41
C ILE A 24 -1.52 21.75 -7.25
N ASP A 25 -0.72 22.67 -6.70
CA ASP A 25 0.34 23.37 -7.41
C ASP A 25 1.58 22.51 -7.66
N ARG A 26 1.98 21.70 -6.68
CA ARG A 26 3.24 20.93 -6.70
C ARG A 26 3.05 19.42 -6.78
N GLY A 27 1.81 18.94 -6.80
CA GLY A 27 1.50 17.52 -6.79
C GLY A 27 1.78 16.85 -5.44
N SER A 28 1.90 15.52 -5.46
CA SER A 28 2.13 14.68 -4.27
C SER A 28 3.34 15.14 -3.46
N GLN A 29 3.14 15.34 -2.15
CA GLN A 29 4.19 15.72 -1.21
C GLN A 29 4.50 14.58 -0.23
N THR A 30 5.72 14.54 0.25
CA THR A 30 6.13 13.61 1.31
C THR A 30 5.39 13.94 2.61
N ALA A 31 4.58 13.01 3.11
CA ALA A 31 3.76 13.25 4.30
C ALA A 31 4.59 13.64 5.55
N GLY A 32 5.82 13.11 5.67
CA GLY A 32 6.72 13.41 6.79
C GLY A 32 7.28 14.85 6.82
N SER A 33 7.12 15.64 5.76
CA SER A 33 7.54 17.05 5.73
C SER A 33 6.40 18.05 5.97
N LEU A 34 5.16 17.56 6.16
CA LEU A 34 3.97 18.38 6.37
C LEU A 34 3.56 18.39 7.84
N ASP A 35 2.72 19.34 8.25
CA ASP A 35 2.17 19.34 9.60
C ASP A 35 1.29 18.11 9.85
N TYR A 36 1.58 17.41 10.95
CA TYR A 36 0.88 16.17 11.30
C TYR A 36 -0.63 16.37 11.50
N ASN A 37 -1.05 17.48 12.12
CA ASN A 37 -2.45 17.72 12.43
C ASN A 37 -3.24 18.06 11.17
N ASP A 38 -2.67 18.87 10.28
CA ASP A 38 -3.29 19.21 9.00
C ASP A 38 -3.44 17.95 8.13
N VAL A 39 -2.37 17.15 7.95
CA VAL A 39 -2.42 15.89 7.19
C VAL A 39 -3.45 14.93 7.76
N LYS A 40 -3.46 14.75 9.09
CA LYS A 40 -4.39 13.84 9.76
C LYS A 40 -5.84 14.29 9.61
N THR A 41 -6.11 15.58 9.71
CA THR A 41 -7.47 16.12 9.61
C THR A 41 -7.99 16.02 8.19
N LEU A 42 -7.19 16.42 7.21
CA LEU A 42 -7.51 16.27 5.79
C LEU A 42 -7.71 14.80 5.39
N TYR A 43 -6.87 13.90 5.89
CA TYR A 43 -7.01 12.45 5.66
C TYR A 43 -8.32 11.91 6.25
N ARG A 44 -8.65 12.27 7.49
CA ARG A 44 -9.92 11.86 8.15
C ARG A 44 -11.16 12.39 7.44
N ARG A 45 -11.06 13.53 6.77
CA ARG A 45 -12.13 14.13 5.96
C ARG A 45 -12.19 13.55 4.54
N GLY A 46 -11.25 12.69 4.15
CA GLY A 46 -11.20 12.09 2.81
C GLY A 46 -10.71 13.05 1.71
N LEU A 47 -10.11 14.18 2.08
CA LEU A 47 -9.66 15.21 1.13
C LEU A 47 -8.29 14.88 0.52
N VAL A 48 -7.50 14.06 1.21
CA VAL A 48 -6.20 13.58 0.76
C VAL A 48 -6.09 12.07 0.98
N TYR A 49 -5.30 11.43 0.13
CA TYR A 49 -4.92 10.03 0.28
C TYR A 49 -3.41 9.97 0.50
N LEU A 50 -2.99 8.99 1.29
CA LEU A 50 -1.57 8.69 1.49
C LEU A 50 -1.23 7.50 0.61
N ASP A 51 -0.24 7.70 -0.26
CA ASP A 51 0.38 6.60 -0.99
C ASP A 51 1.55 6.05 -0.15
N VAL A 52 1.61 4.73 -0.02
CA VAL A 52 2.68 4.04 0.72
C VAL A 52 3.46 3.24 -0.32
N PRO A 53 4.56 3.78 -0.85
CA PRO A 53 5.29 3.12 -1.92
C PRO A 53 5.92 1.83 -1.42
N ILE A 54 5.69 0.73 -2.13
CA ILE A 54 6.31 -0.57 -1.85
C ILE A 54 7.60 -0.70 -2.65
N THR A 55 8.71 -0.88 -1.96
CA THR A 55 10.03 -1.09 -2.57
C THR A 55 10.37 -2.58 -2.71
N ALA A 56 11.32 -2.89 -3.56
CA ALA A 56 11.81 -4.28 -3.73
C ALA A 56 12.48 -4.83 -2.45
N ALA A 57 12.95 -3.95 -1.57
CA ALA A 57 13.58 -4.30 -0.30
C ALA A 57 12.57 -4.47 0.85
N ASP A 58 11.31 -4.09 0.63
CA ASP A 58 10.26 -4.26 1.64
C ASP A 58 10.00 -5.74 1.87
N ARG A 59 9.56 -6.07 3.08
CA ARG A 59 9.37 -7.46 3.50
C ARG A 59 7.89 -7.82 3.49
N VAL A 60 7.60 -8.98 2.94
CA VAL A 60 6.27 -9.58 2.95
C VAL A 60 6.28 -10.69 3.99
N SER A 61 5.33 -10.65 4.92
CA SER A 61 5.14 -11.71 5.90
C SER A 61 3.73 -12.23 5.81
N VAL A 62 3.61 -13.55 5.66
CA VAL A 62 2.33 -14.24 5.77
C VAL A 62 2.24 -14.81 7.18
N PRO A 63 1.20 -14.45 7.97
CA PRO A 63 1.00 -15.03 9.29
C PRO A 63 0.94 -16.56 9.22
N PRO A 64 1.49 -17.29 10.22
CA PRO A 64 1.48 -18.74 10.20
C PRO A 64 0.05 -19.27 10.14
N LEU A 65 -0.21 -20.09 9.12
CA LEU A 65 -1.53 -20.63 8.82
C LEU A 65 -1.91 -21.78 9.79
N LYS A 66 -2.10 -21.46 11.08
CA LYS A 66 -2.49 -22.44 12.10
C LYS A 66 -3.83 -23.09 11.75
N GLY A 67 -3.82 -24.41 11.58
CA GLY A 67 -5.02 -25.19 11.24
C GLY A 67 -5.44 -25.11 9.78
N PHE A 68 -4.59 -24.57 8.89
CA PHE A 68 -4.87 -24.54 7.46
C PHE A 68 -4.72 -25.92 6.85
N VAL A 69 -5.79 -26.36 6.19
CA VAL A 69 -5.85 -27.61 5.44
C VAL A 69 -5.98 -27.24 3.97
N MET A 70 -4.90 -27.41 3.21
CA MET A 70 -4.93 -27.27 1.76
C MET A 70 -5.41 -28.61 1.18
N ASN A 71 -6.62 -28.63 0.59
CA ASN A 71 -7.11 -29.80 -0.10
C ASN A 71 -6.39 -29.90 -1.45
N ARG A 72 -5.50 -30.88 -1.57
CA ARG A 72 -4.70 -31.09 -2.78
C ARG A 72 -5.59 -31.55 -3.93
N ILE A 73 -5.98 -30.64 -4.82
CA ILE A 73 -6.65 -31.00 -6.07
C ILE A 73 -5.56 -31.12 -7.14
N ALA A 74 -5.31 -32.35 -7.61
CA ALA A 74 -4.31 -32.58 -8.63
C ALA A 74 -4.64 -31.81 -9.92
N GLY A 75 -3.74 -30.92 -10.35
CA GLY A 75 -3.85 -30.20 -11.62
C GLY A 75 -4.10 -28.69 -11.51
N ASP A 76 -4.29 -28.14 -10.30
CA ASP A 76 -4.42 -26.69 -10.13
C ASP A 76 -3.04 -26.01 -10.02
N TYR A 77 -2.69 -25.23 -11.05
CA TYR A 77 -1.45 -24.45 -11.09
C TYR A 77 -1.47 -23.32 -10.04
N PHE A 78 -2.64 -22.78 -9.71
CA PHE A 78 -2.82 -21.71 -8.74
C PHE A 78 -2.56 -22.23 -7.32
N GLU A 79 -3.05 -23.43 -7.00
CA GLU A 79 -2.79 -24.10 -5.72
C GLU A 79 -1.29 -24.39 -5.55
N THR A 80 -0.63 -24.88 -6.61
CA THR A 80 0.82 -25.16 -6.59
C THR A 80 1.65 -23.88 -6.37
N LEU A 81 1.23 -22.75 -6.95
CA LEU A 81 1.87 -21.45 -6.75
C LEU A 81 1.68 -20.95 -5.31
N LEU A 82 0.46 -21.00 -4.79
CA LEU A 82 0.14 -20.63 -3.41
C LEU A 82 0.91 -21.48 -2.40
N TYR A 83 1.08 -22.77 -2.67
CA TYR A 83 1.92 -23.64 -1.84
C TYR A 83 3.38 -23.19 -1.82
N LYS A 84 3.96 -22.86 -2.99
CA LYS A 84 5.32 -22.33 -3.05
C LYS A 84 5.43 -21.06 -2.20
N VAL A 85 4.50 -20.12 -2.34
CA VAL A 85 4.43 -18.88 -1.56
C VAL A 85 4.35 -19.14 -0.06
N PHE A 86 3.42 -19.97 0.40
CA PHE A 86 3.22 -20.22 1.83
C PHE A 86 4.37 -20.98 2.49
N VAL A 87 5.11 -21.79 1.73
CA VAL A 87 6.28 -22.52 2.25
C VAL A 87 7.57 -21.71 2.12
N SER A 88 7.68 -20.83 1.12
CA SER A 88 8.89 -20.05 0.87
C SER A 88 8.94 -18.73 1.62
N ILE A 89 7.79 -18.13 1.94
CA ILE A 89 7.74 -16.85 2.64
C ILE A 89 7.99 -17.09 4.13
N ASP A 90 9.05 -16.48 4.64
CA ASP A 90 9.24 -16.19 6.05
C ASP A 90 9.14 -14.67 6.32
N GLU A 91 9.20 -14.25 7.58
CA GLU A 91 9.12 -12.84 7.97
C GLU A 91 10.30 -11.97 7.48
N HIS A 92 11.28 -12.57 6.81
CA HIS A 92 12.45 -11.90 6.27
C HIS A 92 12.44 -11.81 4.74
N THR A 93 11.48 -12.47 4.09
CA THR A 93 11.38 -12.52 2.64
C THR A 93 11.02 -11.16 2.05
N THR A 94 11.87 -10.66 1.16
CA THR A 94 11.67 -9.39 0.45
C THR A 94 10.73 -9.53 -0.74
N VAL A 95 10.16 -8.41 -1.19
CA VAL A 95 9.35 -8.35 -2.43
C VAL A 95 10.15 -8.85 -3.65
N ALA A 96 11.46 -8.57 -3.71
CA ALA A 96 12.34 -9.07 -4.78
C ALA A 96 12.51 -10.59 -4.75
N GLU A 97 12.74 -11.16 -3.57
CA GLU A 97 12.86 -12.61 -3.39
C GLU A 97 11.56 -13.30 -3.72
N LEU A 98 10.42 -12.73 -3.29
CA LEU A 98 9.10 -13.25 -3.61
C LEU A 98 8.84 -13.26 -5.12
N ALA A 99 9.16 -12.17 -5.83
CA ALA A 99 9.03 -12.10 -7.29
C ALA A 99 9.87 -13.19 -7.98
N THR A 100 11.08 -13.44 -7.47
CA THR A 100 11.98 -14.50 -7.97
C THR A 100 11.40 -15.90 -7.76
N VAL A 101 10.83 -16.17 -6.58
CA VAL A 101 10.18 -17.47 -6.28
C VAL A 101 8.97 -17.70 -7.16
N LEU A 102 8.16 -16.66 -7.35
CA LEU A 102 6.95 -16.69 -8.18
C LEU A 102 7.25 -16.72 -9.68
N GLN A 103 8.49 -16.39 -10.08
CA GLN A 103 8.90 -16.23 -11.49
C GLN A 103 8.04 -15.19 -12.23
N VAL A 104 7.75 -14.08 -11.56
CA VAL A 104 6.97 -12.95 -12.10
C VAL A 104 7.77 -11.66 -12.00
N GLU A 105 7.32 -10.63 -12.72
CA GLU A 105 7.92 -9.30 -12.63
C GLU A 105 7.70 -8.68 -11.24
N CYS A 106 8.74 -8.06 -10.68
CA CYS A 106 8.69 -7.45 -9.35
C CYS A 106 7.61 -6.35 -9.25
N GLU A 107 7.34 -5.63 -10.34
CA GLU A 107 6.28 -4.61 -10.38
C GLU A 107 4.89 -5.19 -10.15
N LEU A 108 4.61 -6.42 -10.61
CA LEU A 108 3.33 -7.09 -10.35
C LEU A 108 3.18 -7.43 -8.86
N VAL A 109 4.28 -7.75 -8.18
CA VAL A 109 4.25 -8.04 -6.74
C VAL A 109 4.05 -6.76 -5.92
N LYS A 110 4.59 -5.62 -6.37
CA LYS A 110 4.41 -4.32 -5.71
C LYS A 110 2.99 -3.76 -5.84
N GLN A 111 2.24 -4.16 -6.86
CA GLN A 111 0.88 -3.68 -7.13
C GLN A 111 -0.22 -4.59 -6.55
N ALA A 112 0.16 -5.70 -5.90
CA ALA A 112 -0.75 -6.71 -5.37
C ALA A 112 -1.41 -6.32 -4.04
#